data_AF-A0A5M9GE21-F1
#
_entry.id   AF-A0A5M9GE21-F1
#
_cell.length_a   1.000
_cell.length_b   1.000
_cell.length_c   1.000
_cell.angle_alpha   90.00
_cell.angle_beta   90.00
_cell.angle_gamma   90.00
#
_symmetry.space_group_name_H-M   'P 1'
#
loop_
_entity.id
_entity.type
_entity.pdbx_description
1 polymer ?
#
loop_
_entity_poly.entity_id
_entity_poly.type
_entity_poly.pdbx_seq_one_letter_code
_entity_poly.pdbx_strand_id
1 'polypeptide(L)'
;DAEIKIKEKDLERKIQSLDKEFESKKKKLLDLSEQLPQEIKINAKGKEKKTEVVKKGLFKTETITKNTGNWIIGTNELKRVQKMVNAAYMVKRDYERLQSTDLVEENKKLHLQVEGLSNNLKASHQINAELRERNKELHTKIGSLQAHINDLKINVKVLYQQTKKVFKEQFKTFRGLVKNELVGREVEDYFEREHKNEMTKQRGYDMER
;
A
#
# COMPACT_ATOMS: atom_id res chain seq x y z
N ASP A 1 -23.97 -22.91 -2.79
CA ASP A 1 -23.84 -22.46 -4.19
C ASP A 1 -25.12 -21.90 -4.81
N ALA A 2 -26.22 -22.66 -4.91
CA ALA A 2 -27.47 -22.16 -5.50
C ALA A 2 -28.07 -20.94 -4.76
N GLU A 3 -27.97 -20.93 -3.43
CA GLU A 3 -28.49 -19.85 -2.58
C GLU A 3 -27.67 -18.55 -2.69
N ILE A 4 -26.36 -18.65 -2.94
CA ILE A 4 -25.48 -17.50 -3.20
C ILE A 4 -25.84 -16.88 -4.55
N LYS A 5 -26.05 -17.73 -5.57
CA LYS A 5 -26.43 -17.31 -6.93
C LYS A 5 -27.77 -16.59 -6.98
N ILE A 6 -28.74 -16.99 -6.15
CA ILE A 6 -30.05 -16.32 -6.04
C ILE A 6 -29.88 -14.93 -5.41
N LYS A 7 -29.07 -14.83 -4.33
CA LYS A 7 -28.79 -13.55 -3.65
C LYS A 7 -28.04 -12.57 -4.56
N GLU A 8 -27.07 -13.03 -5.36
CA GLU A 8 -26.40 -12.20 -6.37
C GLU A 8 -27.39 -11.63 -7.39
N LYS A 9 -28.28 -12.47 -7.90
CA LYS A 9 -29.26 -12.06 -8.92
C LYS A 9 -30.29 -11.06 -8.39
N ASP A 10 -30.69 -11.18 -7.12
CA ASP A 10 -31.57 -10.21 -6.48
C ASP A 10 -30.85 -8.89 -6.17
N LEU A 11 -29.57 -8.93 -5.82
CA LEU A 11 -28.74 -7.73 -5.69
C LEU A 11 -28.60 -6.99 -7.02
N GLU A 12 -28.29 -7.70 -8.11
CA GLU A 12 -28.21 -7.11 -9.46
C GLU A 12 -29.51 -6.40 -9.87
N ARG A 13 -30.66 -7.03 -9.63
CA ARG A 13 -31.97 -6.42 -9.91
C ARG A 13 -32.20 -5.17 -9.08
N LYS A 14 -31.78 -5.19 -7.81
CA LYS A 14 -31.93 -4.04 -6.91
C LYS A 14 -31.04 -2.88 -7.36
N ILE A 15 -29.80 -3.15 -7.75
CA ILE A 15 -28.88 -2.17 -8.35
C ILE A 15 -29.52 -1.56 -9.61
N GLN A 16 -30.04 -2.38 -10.52
CA GLN A 16 -30.70 -1.86 -11.74
C GLN A 16 -31.91 -0.97 -11.46
N SER A 17 -32.70 -1.28 -10.42
CA SER A 17 -33.82 -0.42 -10.01
C SER A 17 -33.34 0.92 -9.45
N LEU A 18 -32.28 0.89 -8.64
CA LEU A 18 -31.68 2.08 -8.04
C LEU A 18 -31.05 2.97 -9.10
N ASP A 19 -30.37 2.41 -10.10
CA ASP A 19 -29.81 3.16 -11.23
C ASP A 19 -30.90 3.89 -12.02
N LYS A 20 -32.04 3.23 -12.28
CA LYS A 20 -33.17 3.86 -12.97
C LYS A 20 -33.76 5.01 -12.16
N GLU A 21 -33.95 4.83 -10.84
CA GLU A 21 -34.39 5.92 -9.98
C GLU A 21 -33.38 7.07 -9.95
N PHE A 22 -32.09 6.76 -9.85
CA PHE A 22 -31.01 7.72 -9.83
C PHE A 22 -30.98 8.57 -11.10
N GLU A 23 -31.02 7.94 -12.28
CA GLU A 23 -31.05 8.66 -13.56
C GLU A 23 -32.31 9.52 -13.70
N SER A 24 -33.46 9.06 -13.19
CA SER A 24 -34.69 9.88 -13.19
C SER A 24 -34.58 11.13 -12.31
N LYS A 25 -33.94 11.02 -11.13
CA LYS A 25 -33.71 12.14 -10.20
C LYS A 25 -32.66 13.10 -10.75
N LYS A 26 -31.60 12.56 -11.37
CA LYS A 26 -30.55 13.32 -12.05
C LYS A 26 -31.12 14.16 -13.19
N LYS A 27 -31.99 13.58 -14.02
CA LYS A 27 -32.68 14.32 -15.10
C LYS A 27 -33.52 15.48 -14.54
N LYS A 28 -34.31 15.25 -13.50
CA LYS A 28 -35.08 16.32 -12.83
C LYS A 28 -34.18 17.44 -12.29
N LEU A 29 -33.02 17.08 -11.75
CA LEU A 29 -32.03 18.06 -11.24
C LEU A 29 -31.39 18.86 -12.38
N LEU A 30 -31.03 18.20 -13.48
CA LEU A 30 -30.52 18.84 -14.70
C LEU A 30 -31.53 19.84 -15.26
N ASP A 31 -32.79 19.41 -15.43
CA ASP A 31 -33.89 20.26 -15.92
C ASP A 31 -34.09 21.50 -15.01
N LEU A 32 -33.97 21.33 -13.69
CA LEU A 32 -34.03 22.44 -12.72
C LEU A 32 -32.80 23.36 -12.83
N SER A 33 -31.61 22.81 -13.09
CA SER A 33 -30.38 23.59 -13.22
C SER A 33 -30.34 24.39 -14.52
N GLU A 34 -30.82 23.82 -15.63
CA GLU A 34 -30.89 24.50 -16.94
C GLU A 34 -31.86 25.69 -16.93
N GLN A 35 -32.89 25.64 -16.08
CA GLN A 35 -33.84 26.75 -15.90
C GLN A 35 -33.27 27.91 -15.08
N LEU A 36 -32.13 27.72 -14.40
CA LEU A 36 -31.50 28.75 -13.59
C LEU A 36 -30.50 29.53 -14.44
N PRO A 37 -30.75 30.83 -14.70
CA PRO A 37 -29.78 31.65 -15.40
C PRO A 37 -28.52 31.81 -14.53
N GLN A 38 -27.34 31.85 -15.16
CA GLN A 38 -26.07 32.14 -14.47
C GLN A 38 -26.09 33.50 -13.75
N GLU A 39 -26.83 34.48 -14.31
CA GLU A 39 -27.03 35.80 -13.71
C GLU A 39 -28.52 36.20 -13.73
N ILE A 40 -29.03 36.67 -12.59
CA ILE A 40 -30.41 37.18 -12.50
C ILE A 40 -30.41 38.67 -12.86
N LYS A 41 -30.87 38.99 -14.08
CA LYS A 41 -31.10 40.38 -14.51
C LYS A 41 -32.50 40.84 -14.09
N ILE A 42 -32.58 41.86 -13.24
CA ILE A 42 -33.84 42.45 -12.74
C ILE A 42 -34.17 43.71 -13.54
N ASN A 43 -35.35 43.72 -14.17
CA ASN A 43 -35.84 44.86 -14.94
C ASN A 43 -36.59 45.85 -14.05
N ALA A 44 -35.96 46.98 -13.74
CA ALA A 44 -36.61 48.07 -13.02
C ALA A 44 -37.45 48.95 -13.99
N LYS A 45 -38.65 49.34 -13.55
CA LYS A 45 -39.52 50.29 -14.27
C LYS A 45 -39.05 51.74 -14.16
N GLY A 46 -38.19 52.05 -13.20
CA GLY A 46 -37.66 53.40 -12.99
C GLY A 46 -37.12 53.57 -11.56
N LYS A 47 -36.79 54.81 -11.20
CA LYS A 47 -36.40 55.19 -9.84
C LYS A 47 -37.56 55.91 -9.16
N GLU A 48 -37.78 55.62 -7.89
CA GLU A 48 -38.76 56.33 -7.08
C GLU A 48 -38.30 57.79 -6.86
N LYS A 49 -39.26 58.70 -6.95
CA LYS A 49 -39.07 60.13 -6.77
C LYS A 49 -39.99 60.60 -5.65
N LYS A 50 -39.43 61.32 -4.70
CA LYS A 50 -40.20 61.96 -3.63
C LYS A 50 -40.27 63.46 -3.92
N THR A 51 -41.49 63.99 -3.97
CA THR A 51 -41.74 65.42 -4.08
C THR A 51 -41.91 66.00 -2.68
N GLU A 52 -41.07 66.96 -2.33
CA GLU A 52 -41.16 67.73 -1.09
C GLU A 52 -41.52 69.18 -1.44
N VAL A 53 -42.59 69.70 -0.83
CA VAL A 53 -42.99 71.09 -1.01
C VAL A 53 -42.27 71.94 0.03
N VAL A 54 -41.37 72.80 -0.41
CA VAL A 54 -40.56 73.66 0.45
C VAL A 54 -41.05 75.10 0.31
N LYS A 55 -41.30 75.81 1.42
CA LYS A 55 -41.67 77.23 1.39
C LYS A 55 -40.45 78.08 1.05
N LYS A 56 -40.58 78.93 0.03
CA LYS A 56 -39.58 79.91 -0.41
C LYS A 56 -40.18 81.31 -0.18
N GLY A 57 -40.30 81.72 1.09
CA GLY A 57 -40.85 83.02 1.51
C GLY A 57 -42.33 83.02 1.96
N LEU A 58 -42.86 84.20 2.31
CA LEU A 58 -44.18 84.38 2.96
C LEU A 58 -45.39 83.90 2.14
N PHE A 59 -45.28 83.89 0.80
CA PHE A 59 -46.42 83.58 -0.10
C PHE A 59 -46.10 82.60 -1.24
N LYS A 60 -44.90 81.97 -1.28
CA LYS A 60 -44.51 81.06 -2.37
C LYS A 60 -44.00 79.72 -1.85
N THR A 61 -44.48 78.65 -2.47
CA THR A 61 -44.00 77.27 -2.27
C THR A 61 -43.36 76.77 -3.57
N GLU A 62 -42.25 76.05 -3.45
CA GLU A 62 -41.55 75.41 -4.56
C GLU A 62 -41.54 73.90 -4.34
N THR A 63 -41.94 73.14 -5.37
CA THR A 63 -41.95 71.68 -5.32
C THR A 63 -40.59 71.17 -5.78
N ILE A 64 -39.85 70.54 -4.87
CA ILE A 64 -38.53 69.96 -5.17
C ILE A 64 -38.70 68.44 -5.30
N THR A 65 -38.34 67.91 -6.47
CA THR A 65 -38.37 66.47 -6.75
C THR A 65 -36.99 65.87 -6.51
N LYS A 66 -36.86 65.00 -5.50
CA LYS A 66 -35.60 64.28 -5.21
C LYS A 66 -35.76 62.81 -5.57
N ASN A 67 -34.74 62.22 -6.20
CA ASN A 67 -34.68 60.77 -6.38
C ASN A 67 -34.39 60.11 -5.03
N THR A 68 -35.15 59.08 -4.65
CA THR A 68 -34.97 58.38 -3.36
C THR A 68 -33.91 57.28 -3.39
N GLY A 69 -33.33 56.99 -4.56
CA GLY A 69 -32.35 55.90 -4.73
C GLY A 69 -32.99 54.52 -4.86
N ASN A 70 -34.28 54.37 -4.53
CA ASN A 70 -35.03 53.12 -4.66
C ASN A 70 -35.42 52.85 -6.12
N TRP A 71 -35.30 51.58 -6.52
CA TRP A 71 -35.74 51.11 -7.83
C TRP A 71 -37.16 50.57 -7.76
N ILE A 72 -38.00 51.00 -8.70
CA ILE A 72 -39.37 50.53 -8.82
C ILE A 72 -39.35 49.26 -9.66
N ILE A 73 -39.77 48.14 -9.06
CA ILE A 73 -39.87 46.85 -9.75
C ILE A 73 -41.35 46.54 -9.97
N GLY A 74 -41.69 46.03 -11.15
CA GLY A 74 -43.05 45.56 -11.42
C GLY A 74 -43.36 44.32 -10.60
N THR A 75 -44.59 44.18 -10.13
CA THR A 75 -45.05 42.98 -9.39
C THR A 75 -44.80 41.68 -10.15
N ASN A 76 -44.95 41.67 -11.47
CA ASN A 76 -44.64 40.51 -12.31
C ASN A 76 -43.15 40.16 -12.32
N GLU A 77 -42.28 41.17 -12.35
CA GLU A 77 -40.83 40.99 -12.33
C GLU A 77 -40.36 40.50 -10.97
N LEU A 78 -40.91 41.05 -9.89
CA LEU A 78 -40.66 40.57 -8.53
C LEU A 78 -41.08 39.10 -8.37
N LYS A 79 -42.27 38.73 -8.87
CA LYS A 79 -42.73 37.33 -8.88
C LYS A 79 -41.81 36.41 -9.69
N ARG A 80 -41.26 36.89 -10.82
CA ARG A 80 -40.30 36.14 -11.65
C ARG A 80 -39.02 35.85 -10.88
N VAL A 81 -38.41 36.89 -10.31
CA VAL A 81 -37.17 36.77 -9.53
C VAL A 81 -37.38 35.89 -8.30
N GLN A 82 -38.51 36.04 -7.60
CA GLN A 82 -38.82 35.22 -6.43
C GLN A 82 -38.94 33.72 -6.77
N LYS A 83 -39.56 33.37 -7.90
CA LYS A 83 -39.61 31.98 -8.37
C LYS A 83 -38.21 31.42 -8.66
N MET A 84 -37.36 32.19 -9.33
CA MET A 84 -35.97 31.76 -9.64
C MET A 84 -35.15 31.57 -8.36
N VAL A 85 -35.21 32.51 -7.42
CA VAL A 85 -34.49 32.42 -6.14
C VAL A 85 -34.96 31.22 -5.33
N ASN A 86 -36.27 30.97 -5.27
CA ASN A 86 -36.80 29.80 -4.58
C ASN A 86 -36.34 28.48 -5.23
N ALA A 87 -36.34 28.40 -6.56
CA ALA A 87 -35.83 27.23 -7.28
C ALA A 87 -34.33 27.01 -7.02
N ALA A 88 -33.51 28.06 -7.09
CA ALA A 88 -32.08 27.98 -6.79
C ALA A 88 -31.82 27.53 -5.34
N TYR A 89 -32.58 28.06 -4.39
CA TYR A 89 -32.49 27.65 -2.99
C TYR A 89 -32.86 26.18 -2.79
N MET A 90 -33.91 25.70 -3.47
CA MET A 90 -34.28 24.29 -3.42
C MET A 90 -33.18 23.38 -3.98
N VAL A 91 -32.61 23.73 -5.14
CA VAL A 91 -31.50 22.97 -5.75
C VAL A 91 -30.28 22.93 -4.83
N LYS A 92 -29.90 24.08 -4.26
CA LYS A 92 -28.79 24.16 -3.30
C LYS A 92 -29.02 23.26 -2.09
N ARG A 93 -30.22 23.35 -1.48
CA ARG A 93 -30.57 22.56 -0.30
C ARG A 93 -30.58 21.05 -0.60
N ASP A 94 -31.10 20.66 -1.76
CA ASP A 94 -31.11 19.25 -2.17
C ASP A 94 -29.69 18.74 -2.44
N TYR A 95 -28.83 19.57 -3.04
CA TYR A 95 -27.43 19.23 -3.25
C TYR A 95 -26.66 19.06 -1.94
N GLU A 96 -26.81 20.00 -1.00
CA GLU A 96 -26.22 19.91 0.34
C GLU A 96 -26.69 18.64 1.06
N ARG A 97 -27.99 18.33 1.01
CA ARG A 97 -28.56 17.09 1.56
C ARG A 97 -27.93 15.85 0.92
N LEU A 98 -27.76 15.83 -0.40
CA LEU A 98 -27.16 14.70 -1.12
C LEU A 98 -25.68 14.53 -0.75
N GLN A 99 -24.93 15.62 -0.62
CA GLN A 99 -23.53 15.58 -0.18
C GLN A 99 -23.35 15.11 1.26
N SER A 100 -24.33 15.38 2.13
CA SER A 100 -24.32 14.96 3.54
C SER A 100 -25.00 13.61 3.77
N THR A 101 -25.26 12.83 2.71
CA THR A 101 -25.80 11.48 2.89
C THR A 101 -24.72 10.54 3.40
N ASP A 102 -25.12 9.60 4.25
CA ASP A 102 -24.25 8.56 4.81
C ASP A 102 -23.48 7.81 3.71
N LEU A 103 -24.12 7.56 2.57
CA LEU A 103 -23.50 6.89 1.42
C LEU A 103 -22.33 7.68 0.82
N VAL A 104 -22.43 9.01 0.72
CA VAL A 104 -21.34 9.84 0.20
C VAL A 104 -20.17 9.88 1.19
N GLU A 105 -20.46 9.97 2.48
CA GLU A 105 -19.42 9.93 3.51
C GLU A 105 -18.73 8.56 3.59
N GLU A 106 -19.50 7.48 3.53
CA GLU A 106 -18.99 6.12 3.51
C GLU A 106 -18.14 5.87 2.27
N ASN A 107 -18.60 6.32 1.09
CA ASN A 107 -17.83 6.19 -0.14
C ASN A 107 -16.50 6.95 -0.08
N LYS A 108 -16.49 8.17 0.50
CA LYS A 108 -15.24 8.91 0.76
C LYS A 108 -14.30 8.14 1.70
N LYS A 109 -14.84 7.57 2.80
CA LYS A 109 -14.05 6.75 3.74
C LYS A 109 -13.49 5.50 3.06
N LEU A 110 -14.29 4.81 2.26
CA LEU A 110 -13.87 3.64 1.49
C LEU A 110 -12.77 4.00 0.49
N HIS A 111 -12.88 5.13 -0.21
CA HIS A 111 -11.82 5.60 -1.10
C HIS A 111 -10.49 5.80 -0.37
N LEU A 112 -10.50 6.46 0.80
CA LEU A 112 -9.31 6.65 1.62
C LEU A 112 -8.72 5.32 2.12
N GLN A 113 -9.58 4.38 2.52
CA GLN A 113 -9.14 3.05 2.95
C GLN A 113 -8.52 2.25 1.79
N VAL A 114 -9.15 2.27 0.61
CA VAL A 114 -8.65 1.60 -0.60
C VAL A 114 -7.29 2.18 -1.02
N GLU A 115 -7.14 3.50 -0.98
CA GLU A 115 -5.87 4.16 -1.26
C GLU A 115 -4.78 3.75 -0.25
N GLY A 116 -5.11 3.74 1.05
CA GLY A 116 -4.20 3.27 2.09
C GLY A 116 -3.78 1.81 1.91
N LEU A 117 -4.73 0.92 1.58
CA LEU A 117 -4.44 -0.49 1.31
C LEU A 117 -3.57 -0.67 0.07
N SER A 118 -3.83 0.09 -1.00
CA SER A 118 -3.04 0.07 -2.24
C SER A 118 -1.59 0.48 -1.98
N ASN A 119 -1.38 1.55 -1.20
CA ASN A 119 -0.05 2.02 -0.83
C ASN A 119 0.70 0.99 0.04
N ASN A 120 0.02 0.40 1.03
CA ASN A 120 0.60 -0.64 1.87
C ASN A 120 0.95 -1.90 1.07
N LEU A 121 0.10 -2.31 0.13
CA LEU A 121 0.35 -3.44 -0.75
C LEU A 121 1.59 -3.20 -1.62
N LYS A 122 1.73 -1.99 -2.18
CA LYS A 122 2.90 -1.61 -2.98
C LYS A 122 4.19 -1.65 -2.16
N ALA A 123 4.16 -1.11 -0.93
CA ALA A 123 5.32 -1.16 -0.03
C ALA A 123 5.68 -2.61 0.35
N SER A 124 4.68 -3.44 0.65
CA SER A 124 4.88 -4.86 0.96
C SER A 124 5.48 -5.63 -0.23
N HIS A 125 5.05 -5.35 -1.46
CA HIS A 125 5.64 -5.94 -2.66
C HIS A 125 7.10 -5.55 -2.85
N GLN A 126 7.46 -4.29 -2.59
CA GLN A 126 8.85 -3.82 -2.66
C GLN A 126 9.73 -4.54 -1.65
N ILE A 127 9.30 -4.58 -0.38
CA ILE A 127 10.03 -5.29 0.69
C ILE A 127 10.21 -6.77 0.35
N ASN A 128 9.15 -7.43 -0.13
CA ASN A 128 9.24 -8.83 -0.52
C ASN A 128 10.20 -9.07 -1.70
N ALA A 129 10.26 -8.15 -2.67
CA ALA A 129 11.22 -8.24 -3.76
C ALA A 129 12.66 -8.13 -3.26
N GLU A 130 12.94 -7.17 -2.38
CA GLU A 130 14.26 -7.00 -1.75
C GLU A 130 14.67 -8.23 -0.93
N LEU A 131 13.75 -8.79 -0.15
CA LEU A 131 14.00 -10.00 0.63
C LEU A 131 14.28 -11.21 -0.25
N ARG A 132 13.58 -11.34 -1.38
CA ARG A 132 13.83 -12.42 -2.36
C ARG A 132 15.23 -12.32 -2.96
N GLU A 133 15.67 -11.12 -3.31
CA GLU A 133 17.03 -10.92 -3.85
C GLU A 133 18.10 -11.20 -2.78
N ARG A 134 17.93 -10.69 -1.56
CA ARG A 134 18.85 -11.02 -0.45
C ARG A 134 18.92 -12.51 -0.16
N ASN A 135 17.79 -13.23 -0.22
CA ASN A 135 17.78 -14.68 -0.04
C ASN A 135 18.55 -15.40 -1.15
N LYS A 136 18.43 -14.96 -2.42
CA LYS A 136 19.22 -15.53 -3.51
C LYS A 136 20.72 -15.31 -3.28
N GLU A 137 21.12 -14.10 -2.91
CA GLU A 137 22.53 -13.78 -2.61
C GLU A 137 23.08 -14.61 -1.43
N LEU A 138 22.28 -14.83 -0.40
CA LEU A 138 22.68 -15.68 0.72
C LEU A 138 22.81 -17.14 0.29
N HIS A 139 21.89 -17.66 -0.51
CA HIS A 139 21.98 -19.01 -1.04
C HIS A 139 23.23 -19.23 -1.90
N THR A 140 23.60 -18.27 -2.75
CA THR A 140 24.84 -18.37 -3.55
C THR A 140 26.08 -18.34 -2.66
N LYS A 141 26.12 -17.45 -1.66
CA LYS A 141 27.21 -17.40 -0.67
C LYS A 141 27.34 -18.70 0.11
N ILE A 142 26.23 -19.28 0.58
CA ILE A 142 26.21 -20.58 1.26
C ILE A 142 26.77 -21.67 0.35
N GLY A 143 26.35 -21.72 -0.92
CA GLY A 143 26.87 -22.70 -1.88
C GLY A 143 28.37 -22.57 -2.11
N SER A 144 28.89 -21.34 -2.24
CA SER A 144 30.33 -21.08 -2.36
C SER A 144 31.11 -21.53 -1.12
N LEU A 145 30.61 -21.23 0.08
CA LEU A 145 31.25 -21.64 1.32
C LEU A 145 31.25 -23.16 1.48
N GLN A 146 30.17 -23.85 1.11
CA GLN A 146 30.10 -25.31 1.12
C GLN A 146 31.11 -25.94 0.16
N ALA A 147 31.29 -25.36 -1.04
CA ALA A 147 32.32 -25.80 -1.98
C ALA A 147 33.73 -25.64 -1.37
N HIS A 148 34.05 -24.47 -0.81
CA HIS A 148 35.35 -24.25 -0.16
C HIS A 148 35.61 -25.20 1.02
N ILE A 149 34.59 -25.50 1.83
CA ILE A 149 34.72 -26.46 2.94
C ILE A 149 35.02 -27.87 2.40
N ASN A 150 34.38 -28.28 1.32
CA ASN A 150 34.62 -29.58 0.69
C ASN A 150 36.05 -29.68 0.13
N ASP A 151 36.53 -28.64 -0.55
CA ASP A 151 37.89 -28.58 -1.06
C ASP A 151 38.91 -28.64 0.08
N LEU A 152 38.67 -27.89 1.15
CA LEU A 152 39.54 -27.92 2.33
C LEU A 152 39.57 -29.31 2.98
N LYS A 153 38.42 -29.97 3.08
CA LYS A 153 38.32 -31.34 3.59
C LYS A 153 39.11 -32.34 2.74
N ILE A 154 39.06 -32.21 1.42
CA ILE A 154 39.87 -33.03 0.49
C ILE A 154 41.35 -32.75 0.70
N ASN A 155 41.76 -31.49 0.77
CA ASN A 155 43.15 -31.10 0.98
C ASN A 155 43.70 -31.65 2.30
N VAL A 156 42.96 -31.54 3.40
CA VAL A 156 43.33 -32.13 4.70
C VAL A 156 43.49 -33.65 4.60
N LYS A 157 42.57 -34.34 3.89
CA LYS A 157 42.67 -35.79 3.68
C LYS A 157 43.93 -36.17 2.89
N VAL A 158 44.24 -35.44 1.83
CA VAL A 158 45.46 -35.67 1.01
C VAL A 158 46.72 -35.42 1.84
N LEU A 159 46.77 -34.30 2.56
CA LEU A 159 47.89 -33.97 3.45
C LEU A 159 48.12 -35.06 4.49
N TYR A 160 47.04 -35.53 5.14
CA TYR A 160 47.13 -36.62 6.11
C TYR A 160 47.68 -37.90 5.48
N GLN A 161 47.20 -38.29 4.30
CA GLN A 161 47.69 -39.48 3.60
C GLN A 161 49.16 -39.38 3.20
N GLN A 162 49.58 -38.24 2.67
CA GLN A 162 50.98 -37.98 2.30
C GLN A 162 51.88 -38.00 3.52
N THR A 163 51.51 -37.27 4.57
CA THR A 163 52.24 -37.20 5.84
C THR A 163 52.37 -38.60 6.46
N LYS A 164 51.27 -39.35 6.54
CA LYS A 164 51.27 -40.74 7.02
C LYS A 164 52.20 -41.65 6.21
N LYS A 165 52.25 -41.48 4.88
CA LYS A 165 53.14 -42.26 4.01
C LYS A 165 54.60 -41.94 4.28
N VAL A 166 54.96 -40.65 4.30
CA VAL A 166 56.34 -40.19 4.58
C VAL A 166 56.81 -40.67 5.95
N PHE A 167 56.00 -40.50 7.00
CA PHE A 167 56.35 -40.98 8.33
C PHE A 167 56.49 -42.50 8.37
N LYS A 168 55.61 -43.26 7.70
CA LYS A 168 55.73 -44.72 7.62
C LYS A 168 57.02 -45.15 6.94
N GLU A 169 57.45 -44.47 5.89
CA GLU A 169 58.72 -44.74 5.20
C GLU A 169 59.92 -44.40 6.10
N GLN A 170 59.94 -43.22 6.72
CA GLN A 170 60.99 -42.83 7.65
C GLN A 170 61.09 -43.78 8.86
N PHE A 171 59.95 -44.17 9.46
CA PHE A 171 59.93 -45.14 10.56
C PHE A 171 60.41 -46.52 10.14
N LYS A 172 60.12 -46.96 8.91
CA LYS A 172 60.67 -48.23 8.38
C LYS A 172 62.18 -48.17 8.25
N THR A 173 62.72 -47.08 7.70
CA THR A 173 64.17 -46.88 7.57
C THR A 173 64.83 -46.84 8.94
N PHE A 174 64.27 -46.07 9.89
CA PHE A 174 64.74 -46.02 11.27
C PHE A 174 64.71 -47.39 11.94
N ARG A 175 63.59 -48.13 11.82
CA ARG A 175 63.47 -49.50 12.34
C ARG A 175 64.49 -50.45 11.70
N GLY A 176 64.80 -50.29 10.41
CA GLY A 176 65.86 -51.04 9.74
C GLY A 176 67.24 -50.76 10.31
N LEU A 177 67.58 -49.49 10.53
CA LEU A 177 68.84 -49.08 11.16
C LEU A 177 68.97 -49.66 12.59
N VAL A 178 67.94 -49.46 13.41
CA VAL A 178 67.90 -49.98 14.80
C VAL A 178 67.99 -51.51 14.81
N LYS A 179 67.25 -52.21 13.93
CA LYS A 179 67.33 -53.67 13.85
C LYS A 179 68.72 -54.15 13.46
N ASN A 180 69.36 -53.53 12.47
CA ASN A 180 70.72 -53.89 12.04
C ASN A 180 71.74 -53.69 13.17
N GLU A 181 71.61 -52.64 13.98
CA GLU A 181 72.46 -52.42 15.17
C GLU A 181 72.19 -53.41 16.31
N LEU A 182 70.97 -53.94 16.40
CA LEU A 182 70.54 -54.88 17.44
C LEU A 182 70.65 -56.36 17.04
N VAL A 183 71.06 -56.70 15.81
CA VAL A 183 71.30 -58.09 15.39
C VAL A 183 72.36 -58.71 16.31
N GLY A 184 71.95 -59.68 17.13
CA GLY A 184 72.80 -60.37 18.11
C GLY A 184 72.53 -60.03 19.58
N ARG A 185 71.60 -59.10 19.88
CA ARG A 185 71.12 -58.82 21.24
C ARG A 185 69.61 -59.08 21.32
N GLU A 186 69.16 -59.94 22.23
CA GLU A 186 67.73 -60.11 22.53
C GLU A 186 67.21 -58.83 23.20
N VAL A 187 66.62 -57.94 22.41
CA VAL A 187 65.92 -56.74 22.91
C VAL A 187 64.46 -56.85 22.52
N GLU A 188 63.59 -56.85 23.52
CA GLU A 188 62.13 -56.91 23.35
C GLU A 188 61.61 -55.64 22.63
N ASP A 189 60.92 -55.79 21.49
CA ASP A 189 60.38 -54.67 20.70
C ASP A 189 59.15 -54.07 21.39
N TYR A 190 59.40 -53.20 22.36
CA TYR A 190 58.40 -52.49 23.17
C TYR A 190 57.39 -51.72 22.31
N PHE A 191 57.83 -51.20 21.16
CA PHE A 191 56.97 -50.48 20.22
C PHE A 191 55.98 -51.40 19.53
N GLU A 192 56.38 -52.61 19.15
CA GLU A 192 55.51 -53.57 18.49
C GLU A 192 54.45 -54.14 19.45
N ARG A 193 54.78 -54.24 20.75
CA ARG A 193 53.84 -54.59 21.82
C ARG A 193 52.78 -53.50 22.04
N GLU A 194 53.20 -52.24 22.20
CA GLU A 194 52.26 -51.13 22.37
C GLU A 194 51.40 -50.89 21.12
N HIS A 195 51.95 -50.99 19.91
CA HIS A 195 51.16 -50.88 18.69
C HIS A 195 50.06 -51.97 18.60
N LYS A 196 50.35 -53.21 19.02
CA LYS A 196 49.33 -54.27 19.11
C LYS A 196 48.25 -53.91 20.12
N ASN A 197 48.61 -53.39 21.29
CA ASN A 197 47.68 -52.95 22.33
C ASN A 197 46.79 -51.78 21.89
N GLU A 198 47.32 -50.87 21.07
CA GLU A 198 46.59 -49.70 20.57
C GLU A 198 45.62 -50.08 19.44
N MET A 199 46.01 -50.99 18.55
CA MET A 199 45.15 -51.51 17.48
C MET A 199 43.95 -52.30 18.03
N THR A 200 44.11 -53.01 19.15
CA THR A 200 42.97 -53.64 19.85
C THR A 200 42.03 -52.62 20.47
N LYS A 201 42.53 -51.51 21.01
CA LYS A 201 41.69 -50.41 21.53
C LYS A 201 40.88 -49.74 20.43
N GLN A 202 41.49 -49.44 19.27
CA GLN A 202 40.78 -48.80 18.15
C GLN A 202 39.64 -49.65 17.58
N ARG A 203 39.79 -50.98 17.53
CA ARG A 203 38.72 -51.90 17.10
C ARG A 203 37.47 -51.87 17.99
N GLY A 204 37.60 -51.45 19.25
CA GLY A 204 36.45 -51.28 20.15
C GLY A 204 35.59 -50.06 19.79
N TYR A 205 36.18 -48.99 19.27
CA TYR A 205 35.48 -47.74 18.95
C TYR A 205 34.73 -47.76 17.60
N ASP A 206 35.19 -48.58 16.64
CA ASP A 206 34.51 -48.73 15.34
C ASP A 206 33.21 -49.56 15.42
N MET A 207 32.94 -50.22 16.56
CA MET A 207 31.70 -51.00 16.81
C MET A 207 30.58 -50.16 17.46
N GLU A 208 30.83 -48.89 17.81
CA GLU A 208 29.90 -48.01 18.53
C GLU A 208 29.36 -46.82 17.69
N ARG A 209 29.48 -46.86 16.35
CA ARG A 209 28.95 -45.82 15.45
C ARG A 209 28.09 -46.35 14.32
#